data_AF-A0A942FYN6-F1
#
_entry.id   AF-A0A942FYN6-F1
#
_cell.length_a   1.000
_cell.length_b   1.000
_cell.length_c   1.000
_cell.angle_alpha   90.00
_cell.angle_beta   90.00
_cell.angle_gamma   90.00
#
_symmetry.space_group_name_H-M   'P 1'
#
loop_
_entity.id
_entity.type
_entity.pdbx_description
1 polymer ?
#
loop_
_entity_poly.entity_id
_entity_poly.type
_entity_poly.pdbx_seq_one_letter_code
_entity_poly.pdbx_strand_id
1 'polypeptide(L)' 'MKTVSVTAHFDGERILLDEALELEPNTKLIVTVLPGQDSERALWQSLAERSLAGAYVDDEEEYSLNDVKVVNPAYEGR' A
#
# COMPACT_ATOMS: atom_id res chain seq x y z
N MET A 1 -6.17 12.54 -26.67
CA MET A 1 -5.69 11.98 -25.38
C MET A 1 -5.96 10.48 -25.35
N LYS A 2 -5.05 9.69 -24.75
CA LYS A 2 -5.30 8.28 -24.47
C LYS A 2 -6.15 8.17 -23.21
N THR A 3 -7.03 7.18 -23.12
CA THR A 3 -7.76 6.89 -21.89
C THR A 3 -6.76 6.60 -20.76
N VAL A 4 -6.89 7.33 -19.65
CA VAL A 4 -6.10 7.14 -18.43
C VAL A 4 -7.07 6.89 -17.28
N SER A 5 -6.74 5.95 -16.41
CA SER A 5 -7.42 5.76 -15.13
C SER A 5 -6.58 6.42 -14.06
N VAL A 6 -7.17 7.34 -13.31
CA VAL A 6 -6.53 8.05 -12.19
C VAL A 6 -7.30 7.75 -10.92
N THR A 7 -6.61 7.65 -9.80
CA THR A 7 -7.26 7.53 -8.50
C THR A 7 -7.75 8.89 -8.02
N ALA A 8 -8.85 8.86 -7.27
CA ALA A 8 -9.48 10.04 -6.73
C ALA A 8 -10.21 9.67 -5.45
N HIS A 9 -10.34 10.64 -4.55
CA HIS A 9 -11.14 10.51 -3.34
C HIS A 9 -12.17 11.63 -3.24
N PHE A 10 -13.25 11.35 -2.52
CA PHE A 10 -14.27 12.35 -2.20
C PHE A 10 -13.92 12.98 -0.86
N ASP A 11 -13.71 14.31 -0.84
CA ASP A 11 -13.34 15.05 0.37
C ASP A 11 -14.54 15.44 1.25
N GLY A 12 -15.76 15.12 0.81
CA GLY A 12 -17.02 15.52 1.44
C GLY A 12 -17.80 16.58 0.65
N GLU A 13 -17.16 17.30 -0.27
CA GLU A 13 -17.78 18.31 -1.13
C GLU A 13 -17.50 18.03 -2.62
N ARG A 14 -16.29 17.57 -2.95
CA ARG A 14 -15.76 17.47 -4.31
C ARG A 14 -14.96 16.18 -4.51
N ILE A 15 -14.84 15.75 -5.76
CA ILE A 15 -13.93 14.67 -6.17
C ILE A 15 -12.57 15.30 -6.41
N LEU A 16 -11.56 14.87 -5.63
CA LEU A 16 -10.18 15.30 -5.76
C LEU A 16 -9.38 14.20 -6.44
N LEU A 17 -8.65 14.55 -7.51
CA LEU A 17 -7.69 13.64 -8.14
C LEU A 17 -6.46 13.52 -7.24
N ASP A 18 -5.99 12.31 -6.99
CA ASP A 18 -4.79 12.07 -6.16
C ASP A 18 -3.50 12.43 -6.92
N GLU A 19 -3.58 12.51 -8.24
CA GLU A 19 -2.49 12.83 -9.15
C GLU A 19 -2.83 14.07 -9.99
N ALA A 20 -1.83 14.89 -10.29
CA ALA A 20 -2.01 16.04 -11.15
C ALA A 20 -2.31 15.59 -12.59
N LEU A 21 -3.45 16.03 -13.13
CA LEU A 21 -3.87 15.73 -14.50
C LEU A 21 -4.39 17.01 -15.15
N GLU A 22 -3.77 17.41 -16.27
CA GLU A 22 -4.29 18.50 -17.09
C GLU A 22 -5.53 18.05 -17.84
N LEU A 23 -6.63 18.80 -17.66
CA LEU A 23 -7.92 18.54 -18.29
C LEU A 23 -8.33 19.76 -19.11
N GLU A 24 -8.56 19.55 -20.40
CA GLU A 24 -9.13 20.58 -21.27
C GLU A 24 -10.61 20.80 -20.95
N PRO A 25 -11.16 22.01 -21.17
CA PRO A 25 -12.59 22.27 -21.02
C PRO A 25 -13.44 21.28 -21.83
N ASN A 26 -14.50 20.75 -21.21
CA ASN A 26 -15.42 19.75 -21.79
C ASN A 26 -14.80 18.36 -22.10
N THR A 27 -13.66 18.03 -21.49
CA THR A 27 -13.13 16.65 -21.54
C THR A 27 -14.17 15.66 -21.00
N LYS A 28 -14.48 14.62 -21.78
CA LYS A 28 -15.40 13.57 -21.35
C LYS A 28 -14.72 12.67 -20.33
N LEU A 29 -15.33 12.53 -19.15
CA LEU A 29 -14.84 11.71 -18.05
C LEU A 29 -15.76 10.50 -17.82
N ILE A 30 -15.18 9.38 -17.41
CA ILE A 30 -15.91 8.22 -16.88
C ILE A 30 -15.61 8.16 -15.39
N VAL A 31 -16.64 8.23 -14.55
CA VAL A 31 -16.49 8.19 -13.10
C VAL A 31 -16.94 6.81 -12.60
N THR A 32 -16.03 6.09 -11.95
CA THR A 32 -16.31 4.82 -11.30
C THR A 32 -16.25 5.02 -9.79
N VAL A 33 -17.38 4.84 -9.12
CA VAL A 33 -17.45 4.90 -7.64
C VAL A 33 -17.13 3.53 -7.08
N LEU A 34 -16.05 3.44 -6.31
CA LEU A 34 -15.68 2.21 -5.63
C LEU A 34 -16.54 2.03 -4.37
N PRO A 35 -16.97 0.80 -4.03
CA PRO A 35 -17.69 0.55 -2.79
C PRO A 35 -16.84 0.97 -1.59
N GLY A 36 -17.49 1.49 -0.54
CA GLY A 36 -16.82 1.90 0.69
C GLY A 36 -15.98 0.76 1.28
N GLN A 37 -14.94 1.13 2.04
CA GLN A 37 -14.00 0.19 2.66
C GLN A 37 -14.75 -1.01 3.23
N ASP A 38 -14.50 -2.16 2.62
CA ASP A 38 -15.15 -3.41 2.98
C ASP A 38 -14.91 -3.69 4.46
N SER A 39 -15.95 -4.04 5.20
CA SER A 39 -15.82 -4.46 6.60
C SER A 39 -14.78 -5.57 6.77
N GLU A 40 -14.57 -6.38 5.73
CA GLU A 40 -13.52 -7.38 5.69
C GLU A 40 -12.11 -6.78 5.74
N ARG A 41 -11.86 -5.61 5.13
CA ARG A 41 -10.53 -4.99 5.14
C ARG A 41 -10.05 -4.70 6.55
N ALA A 42 -10.93 -4.18 7.41
CA ALA A 42 -10.60 -3.93 8.81
C ALA A 42 -10.31 -5.24 9.57
N LEU A 43 -11.07 -6.31 9.27
CA LEU A 43 -10.83 -7.64 9.83
C LEU A 43 -9.48 -8.23 9.37
N TRP A 44 -9.15 -8.09 8.09
CA TRP A 44 -7.86 -8.51 7.54
C TRP A 44 -6.70 -7.72 8.11
N GLN A 45 -6.87 -6.42 8.30
CA GLN A 45 -5.86 -5.57 8.93
C GLN A 45 -5.62 -6.00 10.39
N SER A 46 -6.69 -6.20 11.17
CA SER A 46 -6.58 -6.68 12.56
C SER A 46 -5.93 -8.07 12.65
N LEU A 47 -6.25 -8.97 11.72
CA LEU A 47 -5.60 -10.29 11.65
C LEU A 47 -4.10 -10.15 11.35
N ALA A 48 -3.73 -9.31 10.38
CA ALA A 48 -2.34 -9.09 10.00
C ALA A 48 -1.53 -8.49 11.15
N GLU A 49 -2.08 -7.50 11.86
CA GLU A 49 -1.46 -6.89 13.03
C GLU A 49 -1.20 -7.92 14.14
N ARG A 50 -2.18 -8.76 14.46
CA ARG A 50 -2.03 -9.79 15.49
C ARG A 50 -1.00 -10.86 15.08
N SER A 51 -1.05 -11.30 13.82
CA SER A 51 -0.09 -12.28 13.31
C SER A 51 1.33 -11.73 13.28
N LEU A 52 1.51 -10.46 12.92
CA LEU A 52 2.81 -9.80 12.92
C LEU A 52 3.35 -9.68 14.35
N ALA A 53 2.52 -9.22 15.30
CA ALA A 53 2.93 -9.13 16.71
C ALA A 53 3.31 -10.50 17.29
N GLY A 54 2.56 -11.56 16.95
CA GLY A 54 2.88 -12.92 17.39
C GLY A 54 4.07 -13.57 16.69
N ALA A 55 4.52 -13.02 15.56
CA ALA A 55 5.74 -13.46 14.90
C ALA A 55 7.00 -12.97 15.62
N TYR A 56 6.87 -11.94 16.46
CA TYR A 56 7.95 -11.38 17.27
C TYR A 56 7.87 -11.87 18.72
N VAL A 57 8.51 -12.99 19.03
CA VAL A 57 8.51 -13.61 20.37
C VAL A 57 9.88 -13.50 21.04
N ASP A 58 9.88 -13.40 22.38
CA ASP A 58 11.10 -13.20 23.17
C ASP A 58 12.11 -14.38 23.05
N ASP A 59 11.66 -15.54 22.60
CA ASP A 59 12.45 -16.77 22.43
C ASP A 59 12.82 -17.08 20.97
N GLU A 60 12.79 -16.08 20.08
CA GLU A 60 13.30 -16.22 18.72
C GLU A 60 14.75 -16.69 18.65
N GLU A 61 15.04 -17.57 17.68
CA GLU A 61 16.40 -17.98 17.36
C GLU A 61 17.20 -16.77 16.83
N GLU A 62 18.29 -16.42 17.51
CA GLU A 62 19.17 -15.35 17.06
C GLU A 62 19.91 -15.80 15.79
N TYR A 63 19.58 -15.17 14.65
CA TYR A 63 20.32 -15.35 13.40
C TYR A 63 21.66 -14.62 13.47
N SER A 64 22.75 -15.37 13.50
CA SER A 64 24.10 -14.85 13.55
C SER A 64 24.72 -14.70 12.16
N LEU A 65 25.87 -14.01 12.06
CA LEU A 65 26.63 -13.97 10.81
C LEU A 65 27.10 -15.34 10.33
N ASN A 66 27.15 -16.36 11.20
CA ASN A 66 27.50 -17.72 10.81
C ASN A 66 26.38 -18.41 10.02
N ASP A 67 25.14 -17.90 10.08
CA ASP A 67 23.99 -18.43 9.34
C ASP A 67 23.95 -17.91 7.88
N VAL A 68 24.81 -16.95 7.55
CA VAL A 68 24.93 -16.38 6.21
C VAL A 68 25.66 -17.35 5.27
N LYS A 69 24.92 -17.93 4.32
CA LYS A 69 25.50 -18.86 3.31
C LYS A 69 26.35 -18.16 2.26
N VAL A 70 25.97 -16.96 1.85
CA VAL A 70 26.68 -16.14 0.86
C VAL A 70 26.54 -14.68 1.26
N VAL A 71 27.67 -13.99 1.42
CA VAL A 71 27.68 -12.58 1.79
C VAL A 71 27.29 -11.74 0.58
N ASN A 72 26.36 -10.81 0.77
CA ASN A 72 26.02 -9.82 -0.24
C ASN A 72 27.09 -8.70 -0.26
N PRO A 73 27.91 -8.58 -1.33
CA PRO A 73 28.99 -7.59 -1.38
C PRO A 73 28.49 -6.14 -1.49
N ALA A 74 27.21 -5.92 -1.81
CA ALA A 74 26.59 -4.60 -1.90
C ALA A 74 25.92 -4.15 -0.58
N TYR A 75 25.93 -4.99 0.46
CA TYR A 75 25.37 -4.61 1.76
C TYR A 75 26.38 -3.76 2.53
N GLU A 76 26.14 -2.45 2.63
CA GLU A 76 26.95 -1.48 3.39
C GLU A 76 26.72 -1.62 4.92
N GLY A 77 26.92 -2.82 5.47
CA GLY A 77 26.86 -3.06 6.91
C GLY A 77 28.25 -2.94 7.54
N ARG A 78 28.69 -1.73 7.89
CA ARG A 78 29.80 -1.49 8.83
C ARG A 78 29.35 -0.54 9.94
#